data_AF-A0A938QYC9-F1
#
_entry.id   AF-A0A938QYC9-F1
#
_cell.length_a   1.000
_cell.length_b   1.000
_cell.length_c   1.000
_cell.angle_alpha   90.00
_cell.angle_beta   90.00
_cell.angle_gamma   90.00
#
_symmetry.space_group_name_H-M   'P 1'
#
loop_
_entity.id
_entity.type
_entity.pdbx_description
1 polymer ?
#
loop_
_entity_poly.entity_id
_entity_poly.type
_entity_poly.pdbx_seq_one_letter_code
_entity_poly.pdbx_strand_id
1 'polypeptide(L)'
;MSRRSALPAAPSGGGARRAVGLALTVVGAAACLPEDPPPDPPPPPVPATVTFAKAGNGRGELRTLPVGLLCDVDCGHASFTFEDVAAVTVVVEPARDALFRGLACVPSADGIEPVRLDALDDEPEARLTLATIVGDVGVDWTCTATFLQVQTLQVLLPGEGSGRVRGALSAVVGADEPRRIECPGDCVGAYFVDETETLTAEPDDGSMFVGWRFCGEGTAPLTLAMNRDHNCDAVFEPASP
;
A
#
# COMPACT_ATOMS: atom_id res chain seq x y z
N MET A 1 -42.60 14.59 -54.48
CA MET A 1 -43.49 15.46 -55.27
C MET A 1 -44.92 14.95 -55.14
N SER A 2 -45.84 15.79 -54.65
CA SER A 2 -47.31 15.77 -54.89
C SER A 2 -48.10 14.49 -54.56
N ARG A 3 -49.26 14.48 -53.86
CA ARG A 3 -50.31 15.47 -53.56
C ARG A 3 -51.22 14.82 -52.46
N ARG A 4 -51.66 15.53 -51.41
CA ARG A 4 -52.92 16.34 -51.30
C ARG A 4 -54.17 15.50 -51.61
N SER A 5 -55.30 15.52 -50.90
CA SER A 5 -55.94 16.48 -49.97
C SER A 5 -57.26 15.82 -49.49
N ALA A 6 -57.63 15.93 -48.20
CA ALA A 6 -58.67 16.81 -47.64
C ALA A 6 -60.08 16.19 -47.47
N LEU A 7 -60.63 16.46 -46.28
CA LEU A 7 -61.97 16.21 -45.73
C LEU A 7 -63.15 16.62 -46.65
N PRO A 8 -64.37 16.09 -46.40
CA PRO A 8 -65.36 16.90 -45.67
C PRO A 8 -66.26 16.12 -44.67
N ALA A 9 -67.00 16.91 -43.89
CA ALA A 9 -67.81 16.54 -42.72
C ALA A 9 -69.27 16.13 -43.02
N ALA A 10 -69.88 15.55 -41.98
CA ALA A 10 -71.26 15.16 -41.61
C ALA A 10 -72.50 15.68 -42.41
N PRO A 11 -73.68 15.06 -42.21
CA PRO A 11 -74.66 15.73 -41.32
C PRO A 11 -75.58 14.83 -40.47
N SER A 12 -76.16 15.49 -39.44
CA SER A 12 -77.48 15.35 -38.76
C SER A 12 -78.28 14.04 -38.91
N GLY A 13 -78.91 13.46 -37.89
CA GLY A 13 -79.53 14.02 -36.68
C GLY A 13 -80.85 13.28 -36.45
N GLY A 14 -81.31 13.10 -35.20
CA GLY A 14 -82.66 12.60 -34.95
C GLY A 14 -82.91 11.95 -33.60
N GLY A 15 -83.71 12.63 -32.77
CA GLY A 15 -84.85 11.97 -32.10
C GLY A 15 -84.62 11.28 -30.76
N ALA A 16 -84.71 12.09 -29.70
CA ALA A 16 -84.98 11.74 -28.30
C ALA A 16 -85.82 10.48 -28.04
N ARG A 17 -85.44 9.72 -27.00
CA ARG A 17 -86.34 9.35 -25.88
C ARG A 17 -85.55 9.32 -24.57
N ARG A 18 -85.93 10.22 -23.64
CA ARG A 18 -85.43 10.25 -22.27
C ARG A 18 -85.90 9.00 -21.53
N ALA A 19 -84.98 8.08 -21.26
CA ALA A 19 -85.14 7.13 -20.18
C ALA A 19 -84.47 7.74 -18.94
N VAL A 20 -85.26 8.10 -17.93
CA VAL A 20 -84.75 8.38 -16.59
C VAL A 20 -84.37 7.02 -15.99
N GLY A 21 -83.19 6.54 -16.37
CA GLY A 21 -82.55 5.38 -15.78
C GLY A 21 -81.82 5.84 -14.52
N LEU A 22 -82.23 5.30 -13.38
CA LEU A 22 -81.52 5.42 -12.12
C LEU A 22 -80.11 4.84 -12.34
N ALA A 23 -79.11 5.67 -12.62
CA ALA A 23 -77.74 5.23 -12.80
C ALA A 23 -77.17 4.90 -11.41
N LEU A 24 -77.34 3.66 -11.00
CA LEU A 24 -76.58 3.08 -9.92
C LEU A 24 -75.12 3.07 -10.39
N THR A 25 -74.33 4.07 -10.01
CA THR A 25 -72.87 4.00 -10.19
C THR A 25 -72.39 2.89 -9.29
N VAL A 26 -72.24 1.70 -9.86
CA VAL A 26 -71.37 0.67 -9.30
C VAL A 26 -70.01 1.36 -9.21
N VAL A 27 -69.58 1.72 -8.01
CA VAL A 27 -68.17 1.99 -7.76
C VAL A 27 -67.49 0.72 -8.23
N GLY A 28 -66.80 0.80 -9.37
CA GLY A 28 -66.10 -0.32 -9.96
C GLY A 28 -65.33 -0.98 -8.83
N ALA A 29 -65.59 -2.27 -8.63
CA ALA A 29 -64.86 -3.08 -7.66
C ALA A 29 -63.40 -2.65 -7.77
N ALA A 30 -62.84 -2.16 -6.66
CA ALA A 30 -61.41 -1.92 -6.58
C ALA A 30 -60.80 -3.23 -7.06
N ALA A 31 -60.24 -3.21 -8.28
CA ALA A 31 -59.53 -4.35 -8.77
C ALA A 31 -58.44 -4.56 -7.73
N CYS A 32 -58.49 -5.69 -7.00
CA CYS A 32 -57.39 -6.07 -6.14
C CYS A 32 -56.15 -5.93 -7.01
N LEU A 33 -55.26 -4.99 -6.67
CA LEU A 33 -53.93 -4.99 -7.26
C LEU A 33 -53.42 -6.42 -7.05
N PRO A 34 -52.91 -7.09 -8.10
CA PRO A 34 -52.31 -8.40 -7.90
C PRO A 34 -51.26 -8.22 -6.80
N GLU A 35 -51.36 -9.03 -5.75
CA GLU A 35 -50.33 -9.05 -4.70
C GLU A 35 -48.98 -9.14 -5.39
N ASP A 36 -48.07 -8.22 -5.06
CA ASP A 36 -46.71 -8.28 -5.60
C ASP A 36 -46.16 -9.69 -5.32
N PRO A 37 -45.56 -10.36 -6.32
CA PRO A 37 -44.96 -11.66 -6.11
C PRO A 37 -43.99 -11.55 -4.93
N PRO A 38 -43.90 -12.58 -4.07
CA PRO A 38 -43.01 -12.54 -2.92
C PRO A 38 -41.60 -12.20 -3.41
N PRO A 39 -40.86 -11.32 -2.71
CA PRO A 39 -39.52 -10.95 -3.13
C PRO A 39 -38.67 -12.21 -3.28
N ASP A 40 -37.89 -12.28 -4.36
CA ASP A 40 -36.99 -13.40 -4.60
C ASP A 40 -36.07 -13.61 -3.38
N PRO A 41 -35.72 -14.86 -3.05
CA PRO A 41 -34.78 -15.12 -1.97
C PRO A 41 -33.45 -14.40 -2.29
N PRO A 42 -32.79 -13.81 -1.27
CA PRO A 42 -31.52 -13.13 -1.49
C PRO A 42 -30.50 -14.10 -2.12
N PRO A 43 -29.64 -13.62 -3.05
CA PRO A 43 -28.61 -14.46 -3.63
C PRO A 43 -27.71 -15.03 -2.52
N PRO A 44 -27.20 -16.26 -2.67
CA PRO A 44 -26.30 -16.83 -1.69
C PRO A 44 -25.04 -15.97 -1.56
N PRO A 45 -24.50 -15.78 -0.33
CA PRO A 45 -23.27 -15.04 -0.13
C PRO A 45 -22.12 -15.73 -0.85
N VAL A 46 -21.21 -14.95 -1.43
CA VAL A 46 -20.07 -15.48 -2.18
C VAL A 46 -18.79 -15.29 -1.35
N PRO A 47 -18.17 -16.38 -0.85
CA PRO A 47 -16.99 -16.29 0.01
C PRO A 47 -15.70 -16.07 -0.80
N ALA A 48 -14.80 -15.26 -0.25
CA ALA A 48 -13.44 -15.05 -0.77
C ALA A 48 -12.41 -15.19 0.35
N THR A 49 -11.41 -16.06 0.18
CA THR A 49 -10.38 -16.30 1.19
C THR A 49 -9.14 -15.47 0.90
N VAL A 50 -8.74 -14.65 1.86
CA VAL A 50 -7.45 -13.94 1.82
C VAL A 50 -6.47 -14.66 2.72
N THR A 51 -5.31 -14.98 2.15
CA THR A 51 -4.25 -15.73 2.81
C THR A 51 -2.98 -14.88 2.82
N PHE A 52 -2.45 -14.56 3.99
CA PHE A 52 -1.18 -13.85 4.15
C PHE A 52 -0.08 -14.78 4.61
N ALA A 53 1.10 -14.62 4.01
CA ALA A 53 2.36 -15.14 4.50
C ALA A 53 3.32 -13.99 4.78
N LYS A 54 4.11 -14.10 5.84
CA LYS A 54 5.25 -13.23 6.10
C LYS A 54 6.51 -13.82 5.50
N ALA A 55 7.34 -12.96 4.91
CA ALA A 55 8.64 -13.32 4.36
C ALA A 55 9.72 -12.34 4.82
N GLY A 56 10.98 -12.76 4.70
CA GLY A 56 12.16 -12.00 5.14
C GLY A 56 12.54 -12.29 6.58
N ASN A 57 13.52 -11.54 7.09
CA ASN A 57 14.06 -11.66 8.45
C ASN A 57 13.53 -10.59 9.41
N GLY A 58 12.79 -9.60 8.90
CA GLY A 58 12.18 -8.54 9.69
C GLY A 58 10.88 -8.99 10.36
N ARG A 59 10.39 -8.16 11.27
CA ARG A 59 9.16 -8.38 12.04
C ARG A 59 8.13 -7.29 11.74
N GLY A 60 6.86 -7.61 11.95
CA GLY A 60 5.78 -6.63 11.81
C GLY A 60 4.41 -7.24 12.00
N GLU A 61 3.41 -6.37 12.07
CA GLU A 61 2.01 -6.74 12.19
C GLU A 61 1.29 -6.51 10.85
N LEU A 62 0.30 -7.36 10.58
CA LEU A 62 -0.64 -7.22 9.47
C LEU A 62 -2.05 -7.32 10.01
N ARG A 63 -2.92 -6.37 9.61
CA ARG A 63 -4.35 -6.44 9.88
C ARG A 63 -5.16 -6.06 8.65
N THR A 64 -6.40 -6.56 8.56
CA THR A 64 -7.33 -6.15 7.52
C THR A 64 -8.41 -5.20 8.02
N LEU A 65 -8.97 -4.43 7.11
CA LEU A 65 -10.19 -3.64 7.28
C LEU A 65 -11.14 -4.02 6.12
N PRO A 66 -12.35 -4.55 6.39
CA PRO A 66 -12.88 -4.91 7.71
C PRO A 66 -11.99 -5.89 8.50
N VAL A 67 -12.05 -5.81 9.83
CA VAL A 67 -11.26 -6.71 10.68
C VAL A 67 -11.75 -8.14 10.47
N GLY A 68 -10.84 -9.00 10.05
CA GLY A 68 -11.08 -10.41 9.79
C GLY A 68 -9.78 -11.19 9.93
N LEU A 69 -8.69 -10.61 9.43
CA LEU A 69 -7.37 -11.18 9.56
C LEU A 69 -6.46 -10.28 10.41
N LEU A 70 -5.87 -10.88 11.44
CA LEU A 70 -4.87 -10.29 12.31
C LEU A 70 -3.68 -11.25 12.38
N CYS A 71 -2.50 -10.77 12.02
CA CYS A 71 -1.28 -11.55 12.03
C CYS A 71 -0.21 -10.69 12.73
N ASP A 72 -0.10 -10.90 14.03
CA ASP A 72 0.82 -10.21 14.95
C ASP A 72 2.31 -10.50 14.65
N VAL A 73 3.20 -9.98 15.49
CA VAL A 73 4.64 -10.00 15.24
C VAL A 73 5.25 -11.39 15.02
N ASP A 74 4.68 -12.44 15.63
CA ASP A 74 5.19 -13.82 15.58
C ASP A 74 4.43 -14.70 14.58
N CYS A 75 3.33 -14.19 14.01
CA CYS A 75 2.53 -14.90 13.02
C CYS A 75 3.25 -15.02 11.67
N GLY A 76 3.59 -16.25 11.26
CA GLY A 76 4.18 -16.53 9.94
C GLY A 76 3.16 -16.62 8.80
N HIS A 77 1.92 -16.98 9.09
CA HIS A 77 0.84 -17.10 8.12
C HIS A 77 -0.53 -16.97 8.78
N ALA A 78 -1.49 -16.36 8.10
CA ALA A 78 -2.88 -16.26 8.54
C ALA A 78 -3.83 -16.27 7.34
N SER A 79 -5.04 -16.79 7.51
CA SER A 79 -6.08 -16.76 6.50
C SER A 79 -7.43 -16.41 7.10
N PHE A 80 -8.28 -15.76 6.30
CA PHE A 80 -9.64 -15.42 6.68
C PHE A 80 -10.52 -15.39 5.44
N THR A 81 -11.75 -15.88 5.57
CA THR A 81 -12.75 -15.88 4.51
C THR A 81 -13.73 -14.75 4.76
N PHE A 82 -13.78 -13.82 3.82
CA PHE A 82 -14.74 -12.73 3.82
C PHE A 82 -15.96 -13.11 2.99
N GLU A 83 -17.14 -12.70 3.44
CA GLU A 83 -18.40 -12.87 2.72
C GLU A 83 -18.86 -11.50 2.23
N ASP A 84 -19.19 -11.40 0.94
CA ASP A 84 -19.80 -10.20 0.33
C ASP A 84 -19.01 -8.88 0.52
N VAL A 85 -17.67 -8.94 0.59
CA VAL A 85 -16.81 -7.74 0.63
C VAL A 85 -16.33 -7.33 -0.77
N ALA A 86 -16.46 -6.05 -1.09
CA ALA A 86 -15.99 -5.49 -2.36
C ALA A 86 -14.50 -5.15 -2.37
N ALA A 87 -13.91 -4.88 -1.20
CA ALA A 87 -12.50 -4.58 -1.04
C ALA A 87 -12.03 -4.91 0.37
N VAL A 88 -10.75 -5.28 0.49
CA VAL A 88 -10.07 -5.50 1.76
C VAL A 88 -8.87 -4.57 1.82
N THR A 89 -8.85 -3.67 2.79
CA THR A 89 -7.67 -2.85 3.06
C THR A 89 -6.76 -3.58 4.03
N VAL A 90 -5.52 -3.83 3.63
CA VAL A 90 -4.45 -4.36 4.45
C VAL A 90 -3.69 -3.19 5.06
N VAL A 91 -3.52 -3.26 6.37
CA VAL A 91 -2.73 -2.32 7.13
C VAL A 91 -1.50 -3.05 7.64
N VAL A 92 -0.33 -2.54 7.28
CA VAL A 92 0.96 -3.13 7.60
C VAL A 92 1.72 -2.21 8.54
N GLU A 93 2.18 -2.76 9.67
CA GLU A 93 2.95 -2.03 10.67
C GLU A 93 4.28 -2.75 10.96
N PRO A 94 5.39 -2.30 10.35
CA PRO A 94 6.71 -2.84 10.67
C PRO A 94 7.08 -2.64 12.14
N ALA A 95 7.82 -3.59 12.70
CA ALA A 95 8.45 -3.42 13.99
C ALA A 95 9.49 -2.29 13.95
N ARG A 96 9.92 -1.77 15.11
CA ARG A 96 10.89 -0.65 15.17
C ARG A 96 12.24 -0.97 14.51
N ASP A 97 12.60 -2.25 14.46
CA ASP A 97 13.84 -2.80 13.92
C ASP A 97 13.65 -3.44 12.54
N ALA A 98 12.56 -3.13 11.84
CA ALA A 98 12.27 -3.67 10.52
C ALA A 98 11.66 -2.62 9.60
N LEU A 99 11.92 -2.75 8.31
CA LEU A 99 11.23 -2.00 7.25
C LEU A 99 10.34 -2.94 6.45
N PHE A 100 9.24 -2.38 5.96
CA PHE A 100 8.41 -3.06 4.98
C PHE A 100 9.07 -2.95 3.62
N ARG A 101 9.37 -4.08 2.96
CA ARG A 101 9.93 -4.06 1.60
C ARG A 101 8.85 -4.03 0.54
N GLY A 102 7.74 -4.74 0.77
CA GLY A 102 6.61 -4.75 -0.14
C GLY A 102 5.58 -5.85 0.12
N LEU A 103 4.41 -5.69 -0.51
CA LEU A 103 3.31 -6.65 -0.56
C LEU A 103 3.17 -7.18 -1.98
N ALA A 104 3.10 -8.50 -2.13
CA ALA A 104 2.73 -9.12 -3.40
C ALA A 104 1.53 -10.04 -3.18
N CYS A 105 0.41 -9.74 -3.83
CA CYS A 105 -0.81 -10.53 -3.77
C CYS A 105 -1.12 -11.13 -5.14
N VAL A 106 -1.38 -12.43 -5.16
CA VAL A 106 -1.70 -13.20 -6.36
C VAL A 106 -3.13 -13.75 -6.21
N PRO A 107 -4.04 -13.45 -7.16
CA PRO A 107 -5.38 -14.03 -7.18
C PRO A 107 -5.34 -15.50 -7.62
N SER A 108 -6.29 -16.30 -7.16
CA SER A 108 -6.46 -17.70 -7.60
C SER A 108 -7.08 -17.80 -8.99
N ALA A 109 -7.75 -16.75 -9.45
CA ALA A 109 -8.38 -16.68 -10.77
C ALA A 109 -7.40 -16.18 -11.83
N ASP A 110 -7.34 -16.89 -12.96
CA ASP A 110 -6.56 -16.48 -14.12
C ASP A 110 -7.13 -15.21 -14.76
N GLY A 111 -6.25 -14.33 -15.24
CA GLY A 111 -6.63 -13.09 -15.94
C GLY A 111 -6.88 -11.88 -15.03
N ILE A 112 -6.71 -12.03 -13.71
CA ILE A 112 -6.66 -10.90 -12.76
C ILE A 112 -5.19 -10.54 -12.51
N GLU A 113 -4.86 -9.25 -12.65
CA GLU A 113 -3.49 -8.76 -12.44
C GLU A 113 -3.07 -8.88 -10.97
N PRO A 114 -1.82 -9.31 -10.69
CA PRO A 114 -1.32 -9.37 -9.32
C PRO A 114 -1.16 -7.96 -8.75
N VAL A 115 -1.54 -7.80 -7.49
CA VAL A 115 -1.36 -6.53 -6.76
C VAL A 115 0.06 -6.52 -6.19
N ARG A 116 0.85 -5.51 -6.53
CA ARG A 116 2.15 -5.25 -5.94
C ARG A 116 2.18 -3.86 -5.32
N LEU A 117 2.64 -3.79 -4.08
CA LEU A 117 3.03 -2.55 -3.44
C LEU A 117 4.49 -2.67 -3.03
N ASP A 118 5.33 -1.89 -3.67
CA ASP A 118 6.66 -1.62 -3.15
C ASP A 118 6.53 -0.55 -2.06
N ALA A 119 7.47 -0.54 -1.11
CA ALA A 119 7.54 0.56 -0.16
C ALA A 119 7.74 1.86 -0.93
N LEU A 120 6.71 2.70 -0.96
CA LEU A 120 6.80 4.06 -1.48
C LEU A 120 7.63 4.82 -0.47
N ASP A 121 8.88 5.08 -0.85
CA ASP A 121 9.91 5.83 -0.13
C ASP A 121 10.55 5.07 1.04
N ASP A 122 11.89 4.96 0.99
CA ASP A 122 12.80 4.55 2.09
C ASP A 122 12.78 5.60 3.24
N GLU A 123 11.60 6.13 3.58
CA GLU A 123 11.44 7.02 4.71
C GLU A 123 11.39 6.16 5.97
N PRO A 124 12.40 6.24 6.86
CA PRO A 124 12.49 5.42 8.07
C PRO A 124 11.33 5.64 9.05
N GLU A 125 10.46 6.63 8.79
CA GLU A 125 9.27 6.95 9.57
C GLU A 125 7.95 6.42 8.98
N ALA A 126 7.96 5.77 7.81
CA ALA A 126 6.78 5.15 7.21
C ALA A 126 6.41 3.85 7.98
N ARG A 127 5.90 4.02 9.19
CA ARG A 127 5.53 2.93 10.11
C ARG A 127 4.20 2.27 9.74
N LEU A 128 3.48 2.81 8.76
CA LEU A 128 2.16 2.34 8.35
C LEU A 128 2.06 2.33 6.83
N THR A 129 1.91 1.14 6.26
CA THR A 129 1.63 0.97 4.83
C THR A 129 0.21 0.49 4.65
N LEU A 130 -0.54 1.16 3.78
CA LEU A 130 -1.91 0.79 3.44
C LEU A 130 -1.95 0.24 2.01
N ALA A 131 -2.52 -0.95 1.87
CA ALA A 131 -2.73 -1.62 0.60
C ALA A 131 -4.20 -1.95 0.48
N THR A 132 -4.85 -1.69 -0.65
CA THR A 132 -6.23 -2.12 -0.86
C THR A 132 -6.26 -3.21 -1.91
N ILE A 133 -6.71 -4.39 -1.51
CA ILE A 133 -6.99 -5.50 -2.41
C ILE A 133 -8.42 -5.29 -2.90
N VAL A 134 -8.55 -4.95 -4.17
CA VAL A 134 -9.83 -4.94 -4.87
C VAL A 134 -9.92 -6.27 -5.59
N GLY A 135 -10.81 -7.14 -5.12
CA GLY A 135 -11.05 -8.44 -5.71
C GLY A 135 -12.41 -8.49 -6.36
N ASP A 136 -12.51 -9.18 -7.48
CA ASP A 136 -13.79 -9.68 -7.96
C ASP A 136 -14.37 -10.66 -6.92
N VAL A 137 -15.69 -10.63 -6.76
CA VAL A 137 -16.39 -11.40 -5.73
C VAL A 137 -16.11 -12.90 -5.91
N GLY A 138 -15.67 -13.58 -4.84
CA GLY A 138 -15.45 -15.03 -4.84
C GLY A 138 -14.08 -15.52 -5.29
N VAL A 139 -13.10 -14.63 -5.40
CA VAL A 139 -11.71 -14.99 -5.74
C VAL A 139 -10.86 -15.06 -4.47
N ASP A 140 -10.11 -16.15 -4.32
CA ASP A 140 -9.13 -16.30 -3.23
C ASP A 140 -7.83 -15.55 -3.57
N TRP A 141 -7.20 -14.97 -2.56
CA TRP A 141 -5.96 -14.20 -2.71
C TRP A 141 -4.86 -14.77 -1.83
N THR A 142 -3.67 -14.94 -2.40
CA THR A 142 -2.44 -15.29 -1.66
C THR A 142 -1.49 -14.11 -1.67
N CYS A 143 -1.27 -13.53 -0.50
CA CYS A 143 -0.44 -12.35 -0.30
C CYS A 143 0.82 -12.68 0.50
N THR A 144 1.96 -12.23 0.01
CA THR A 144 3.24 -12.31 0.70
C THR A 144 3.70 -10.91 1.08
N ALA A 145 3.80 -10.65 2.38
CA ALA A 145 4.33 -9.41 2.95
C ALA A 145 5.79 -9.63 3.33
N THR A 146 6.70 -8.82 2.77
CA THR A 146 8.14 -8.95 3.04
C THR A 146 8.58 -7.88 4.05
N PHE A 147 9.11 -8.33 5.19
CA PHE A 147 9.73 -7.48 6.20
C PHE A 147 11.22 -7.78 6.23
N LEU A 148 12.04 -6.73 6.21
CA LEU A 148 13.49 -6.86 6.31
C LEU A 148 13.96 -6.19 7.59
N GLN A 149 14.77 -6.90 8.37
CA GLN A 149 15.37 -6.35 9.57
C GLN A 149 16.36 -5.26 9.18
N VAL A 150 16.33 -4.14 9.90
CA VAL A 150 17.25 -3.02 9.69
C VAL A 150 18.12 -2.77 10.90
N GLN A 151 19.28 -2.17 10.63
CA GLN A 151 20.23 -1.65 11.60
C GLN A 151 20.45 -0.17 11.30
N THR A 152 20.69 0.62 12.33
CA THR A 152 20.97 2.05 12.21
C THR A 152 22.46 2.31 12.15
N LEU A 153 22.86 3.25 11.30
CA LEU A 153 24.20 3.82 11.29
C LEU A 153 24.08 5.30 11.60
N GLN A 154 24.58 5.71 12.77
CA GLN A 154 24.74 7.12 13.11
C GLN A 154 26.17 7.53 12.81
N VAL A 155 26.35 8.62 12.05
CA VAL A 155 27.65 9.23 11.81
C VAL A 155 27.66 10.63 12.41
N LEU A 156 28.61 10.88 13.30
CA LEU A 156 28.90 12.18 13.88
C LEU A 156 30.21 12.72 13.32
N LEU A 157 30.30 14.04 13.14
CA LEU A 157 31.50 14.71 12.64
C LEU A 157 32.12 15.61 13.73
N PRO A 158 32.72 15.04 14.79
CA PRO A 158 33.38 15.83 15.81
C PRO A 158 34.72 16.42 15.34
N GLY A 159 35.12 17.53 15.96
CA GLY A 159 36.38 18.22 15.71
C GLY A 159 36.16 19.69 15.32
N GLU A 160 37.25 20.43 15.09
CA GLU A 160 37.18 21.84 14.66
C GLU A 160 37.28 22.01 13.14
N GLY A 161 37.64 20.95 12.41
CA GLY A 161 37.61 20.91 10.95
C GLY A 161 36.21 20.60 10.41
N SER A 162 36.06 20.67 9.08
CA SER A 162 34.83 20.29 8.38
C SER A 162 35.09 19.30 7.26
N GLY A 163 34.03 18.60 6.85
CA GLY A 163 34.07 17.63 5.78
C GLY A 163 32.72 16.97 5.61
N ARG A 164 32.67 15.99 4.71
CA ARG A 164 31.49 15.15 4.51
C ARG A 164 31.83 13.67 4.52
N VAL A 165 30.87 12.86 4.93
CA VAL A 165 30.93 11.40 4.80
C VAL A 165 29.98 10.95 3.71
N ARG A 166 30.43 10.04 2.85
CA ARG A 166 29.62 9.37 1.84
C ARG A 166 29.66 7.87 2.05
N GLY A 167 28.50 7.24 1.95
CA GLY A 167 28.34 5.81 1.87
C GLY A 167 28.30 5.28 0.44
N ALA A 168 28.84 4.08 0.27
CA ALA A 168 28.67 3.27 -0.92
C ALA A 168 28.47 1.80 -0.52
N LEU A 169 27.36 1.21 -0.96
CA LEU A 169 27.07 -0.20 -0.72
C LEU A 169 28.12 -1.06 -1.44
N SER A 170 28.85 -1.88 -0.67
CA SER A 170 29.97 -2.67 -1.21
C SER A 170 29.52 -3.73 -2.23
N ALA A 171 28.26 -4.17 -2.16
CA ALA A 171 27.69 -5.15 -3.07
C ALA A 171 27.31 -4.57 -4.46
N VAL A 172 27.39 -3.26 -4.66
CA VAL A 172 26.91 -2.61 -5.89
C VAL A 172 28.08 -2.09 -6.73
N VAL A 173 28.12 -2.49 -8.01
CA VAL A 173 29.20 -2.16 -8.94
C VAL A 173 28.79 -0.96 -9.80
N GLY A 174 29.20 0.26 -9.42
CA GLY A 174 28.97 1.45 -10.24
C GLY A 174 29.05 2.76 -9.45
N ALA A 175 29.44 3.85 -10.11
CA ALA A 175 29.50 5.19 -9.49
C ALA A 175 28.14 5.93 -9.48
N ASP A 176 27.14 5.41 -10.21
CA ASP A 176 25.80 5.99 -10.40
C ASP A 176 24.71 5.28 -9.55
N GLU A 177 25.13 4.56 -8.51
CA GLU A 177 24.25 3.77 -7.65
C GLU A 177 23.73 4.60 -6.46
N PRO A 178 22.56 4.27 -5.90
CA PRO A 178 21.98 5.05 -4.81
C PRO A 178 22.89 5.00 -3.59
N ARG A 179 23.39 6.17 -3.18
CA ARG A 179 24.13 6.34 -1.93
C ARG A 179 23.15 6.17 -0.77
N ARG A 180 23.45 5.26 0.15
CA ARG A 180 22.59 4.99 1.29
C ARG A 180 22.75 6.02 2.41
N ILE A 181 23.92 6.66 2.50
CA ILE A 181 24.14 7.77 3.43
C ILE A 181 25.01 8.88 2.81
N GLU A 182 24.62 10.12 3.05
CA GLU A 182 25.37 11.32 2.70
C GLU A 182 25.28 12.34 3.84
N CYS A 183 26.42 12.61 4.46
CA CYS A 183 26.49 13.35 5.72
C CYS A 183 27.33 14.60 5.52
N PRO A 184 26.73 15.75 5.15
CA PRO A 184 27.40 17.05 5.21
C PRO A 184 27.61 17.54 6.67
N GLY A 185 27.17 16.74 7.64
CA GLY A 185 27.21 16.94 9.08
C GLY A 185 26.64 15.69 9.74
N ASP A 186 26.25 15.77 11.01
CA ASP A 186 25.67 14.61 11.73
C ASP A 186 24.41 14.07 11.03
N CYS A 187 24.33 12.76 10.88
CA CYS A 187 23.30 12.07 10.10
C CYS A 187 23.01 10.68 10.68
N VAL A 188 21.87 10.10 10.29
CA VAL A 188 21.51 8.71 10.58
C VAL A 188 21.01 8.06 9.29
N GLY A 189 21.46 6.83 9.03
CA GLY A 189 20.98 5.98 7.94
C GLY A 189 20.43 4.65 8.44
N ALA A 190 19.47 4.08 7.71
CA ALA A 190 18.95 2.74 7.96
C ALA A 190 19.42 1.77 6.87
N TYR A 191 19.88 0.61 7.30
CA TYR A 191 20.51 -0.42 6.47
C TYR A 191 19.87 -1.77 6.74
N PHE A 192 19.74 -2.62 5.73
CA PHE A 192 19.29 -3.99 5.97
C PHE A 192 20.39 -4.79 6.68
N VAL A 193 19.98 -5.76 7.49
CA VAL A 193 20.92 -6.67 8.16
C VAL A 193 21.83 -7.36 7.14
N ASP A 194 23.10 -7.47 7.51
CA ASP A 194 24.19 -8.07 6.73
C ASP A 194 24.58 -7.29 5.46
N GLU A 195 23.99 -6.12 5.21
CA GLU A 195 24.54 -5.19 4.22
C GLU A 195 25.96 -4.77 4.63
N THR A 196 26.82 -4.60 3.63
CA THR A 196 28.16 -4.08 3.82
C THR A 196 28.25 -2.70 3.21
N GLU A 197 28.51 -1.71 4.05
CA GLU A 197 28.66 -0.32 3.66
C GLU A 197 30.14 0.08 3.64
N THR A 198 30.52 0.90 2.67
CA THR A 198 31.86 1.51 2.62
C THR A 198 31.72 3.02 2.79
N LEU A 199 32.29 3.54 3.87
CA LEU A 199 32.29 4.95 4.20
C LEU A 199 33.57 5.64 3.73
N THR A 200 33.40 6.75 3.02
CA THR A 200 34.48 7.64 2.58
C THR A 200 34.31 8.99 3.25
N ALA A 201 35.36 9.46 3.91
CA ALA A 201 35.43 10.80 4.49
C ALA A 201 36.19 11.73 3.54
N GLU A 202 35.56 12.83 3.15
CA GLU A 202 36.11 13.87 2.29
C GLU A 202 36.25 15.15 3.13
N PRO A 203 37.47 15.55 3.55
CA PRO A 203 37.67 16.82 4.26
C PRO A 203 37.44 18.00 3.32
N ASP A 204 36.88 19.08 3.85
CA ASP A 204 36.78 20.34 3.11
C ASP A 204 38.15 21.04 3.02
N ASP A 205 38.27 22.05 2.16
CA ASP A 205 39.48 22.87 2.02
C ASP A 205 39.91 23.46 3.37
N GLY A 206 41.18 23.26 3.73
CA GLY A 206 41.73 23.72 5.01
C GLY A 206 41.44 22.80 6.19
N SER A 207 40.83 21.63 5.97
CA SER A 207 40.65 20.57 6.97
C SER A 207 41.40 19.30 6.58
N MET A 208 41.58 18.40 7.54
CA MET A 208 42.12 17.06 7.33
C MET A 208 41.30 16.02 8.08
N PHE A 209 41.12 14.86 7.46
CA PHE A 209 40.49 13.72 8.11
C PHE A 209 41.51 13.01 9.00
N VAL A 210 41.24 12.96 10.30
CA VAL A 210 42.14 12.35 11.29
C VAL A 210 41.91 10.85 11.38
N GLY A 211 40.66 10.40 11.26
CA GLY A 211 40.31 8.99 11.31
C GLY A 211 38.90 8.73 11.83
N TRP A 212 38.52 7.46 11.77
CA TRP A 212 37.26 6.96 12.32
C TRP A 212 37.42 6.61 13.80
N ARG A 213 36.35 6.78 14.59
CA ARG A 213 36.24 6.20 15.94
C ARG A 213 34.92 5.45 16.09
N PHE A 214 34.88 4.55 17.08
CA PHE A 214 33.72 3.75 17.52
C PHE A 214 33.16 2.72 16.51
N CYS A 215 33.50 2.81 15.22
CA CYS A 215 33.05 1.84 14.21
C CYS A 215 34.18 1.17 13.41
N GLY A 216 35.44 1.44 13.76
CA GLY A 216 36.63 0.81 13.19
C GLY A 216 37.89 1.62 13.48
N GLU A 217 39.06 1.01 13.24
CA GLU A 217 40.36 1.68 13.28
C GLU A 217 40.92 1.77 11.84
N GLY A 218 41.37 2.94 11.41
CA GLY A 218 41.98 3.14 10.09
C GLY A 218 41.71 4.52 9.47
N THR A 219 42.39 4.81 8.37
CA THR A 219 42.09 5.94 7.46
C THR A 219 40.99 5.54 6.48
N ALA A 220 40.27 6.50 5.91
CA ALA A 220 39.25 6.23 4.89
C ALA A 220 39.84 5.53 3.64
N PRO A 221 39.11 4.60 3.00
CA PRO A 221 37.73 4.19 3.27
C PRO A 221 37.59 3.16 4.42
N LEU A 222 36.45 3.21 5.14
CA LEU A 222 36.08 2.25 6.19
C LEU A 222 34.95 1.33 5.69
N THR A 223 35.17 0.02 5.74
CA THR A 223 34.13 -0.97 5.44
C THR A 223 33.46 -1.46 6.72
N LEU A 224 32.13 -1.41 6.75
CA LEU A 224 31.30 -1.70 7.91
C LEU A 224 30.24 -2.74 7.55
N ALA A 225 30.17 -3.83 8.31
CA ALA A 225 29.08 -4.80 8.20
C ALA A 225 27.92 -4.39 9.11
N MET A 226 26.72 -4.22 8.56
CA MET A 226 25.51 -3.79 9.26
C MET A 226 24.84 -4.96 9.99
N ASN A 227 25.54 -5.53 10.96
CA ASN A 227 25.08 -6.64 11.80
C ASN A 227 24.55 -6.20 13.19
N ARG A 228 24.62 -4.91 13.47
CA ARG A 228 24.10 -4.22 14.65
C ARG A 228 23.98 -2.73 14.36
N ASP A 229 23.34 -1.99 15.26
CA ASP A 229 23.43 -0.54 15.26
C ASP A 229 24.88 -0.10 15.45
N HIS A 230 25.31 0.87 14.65
CA HIS A 230 26.67 1.43 14.69
C HIS A 230 26.63 2.92 14.94
N ASN A 231 27.58 3.38 15.76
CA ASN A 231 27.86 4.78 16.00
C ASN A 231 29.30 5.03 15.51
N CYS A 232 29.43 5.87 14.50
CA CYS A 232 30.69 6.25 13.90
C CYS A 232 30.99 7.72 14.17
N ASP A 233 32.22 8.01 14.57
CA ASP A 233 32.72 9.39 14.56
C ASP A 233 33.75 9.53 13.43
N ALA A 234 33.50 10.46 12.50
CA ALA A 234 34.45 10.90 11.50
C ALA A 234 35.15 12.16 12.00
N VAL A 235 36.39 12.06 12.47
CA VAL A 235 37.08 13.20 13.09
C VAL A 235 37.75 14.06 12.03
N PHE A 236 37.39 15.34 11.98
CA PHE A 236 38.00 16.34 11.12
C PHE A 236 38.69 17.43 11.95
N GLU A 237 39.93 17.78 11.60
CA GLU A 237 40.69 18.84 12.27
C GLU A 237 41.19 19.85 11.24
N PRO A 238 41.52 21.09 11.62
CA PRO A 238 42.14 22.05 10.73
C PRO A 238 43.46 21.50 10.16
N ALA A 239 43.66 21.65 8.85
CA ALA A 239 44.92 21.33 8.21
C ALA A 239 46.01 22.26 8.77
N SER A 240 47.13 21.69 9.20
CA SER A 240 48.29 22.50 9.61
C SER A 240 48.83 23.28 8.41
N PRO A 241 49.15 24.59 8.56
CA PRO A 241 49.63 25.44 7.47
C PRO A 241 51.03 25.08 6.96
#